data_AF-A0A7X1L343-F1
#
_entry.id   AF-A0A7X1L343-F1
#
_cell.length_a   1.000
_cell.length_b   1.000
_cell.length_c   1.000
_cell.angle_alpha   90.00
_cell.angle_beta   90.00
_cell.angle_gamma   90.00
#
_symmetry.space_group_name_H-M   'P 1'
#
loop_
_entity.id
_entity.type
_entity.pdbx_description
1 polymer ?
#
loop_
_entity_poly.entity_id
_entity_poly.type
_entity_poly.pdbx_seq_one_letter_code
_entity_poly.pdbx_strand_id
1 'polypeptide(L)' 'MLELPENARAIKEEFEDIAYSLDERRIRLWCAAKARSYNKIYGGGGVIAVHKATHVSRLRIYLG' A
#
# COMPACT_ATOMS: atom_id res chain seq x y z
N MET A 1 -8.83 -17.75 7.14
CA MET A 1 -8.18 -16.91 6.10
C MET A 1 -8.81 -15.53 6.25
N LEU A 2 -8.08 -14.53 6.76
CA LEU A 2 -8.66 -13.19 6.94
C LEU A 2 -8.83 -12.58 5.55
N GLU A 3 -10.08 -12.48 5.09
CA GLU A 3 -10.39 -11.83 3.83
C GLU A 3 -9.90 -10.37 3.91
N LEU A 4 -9.01 -10.02 2.99
CA LEU A 4 -8.61 -8.64 2.80
C LEU A 4 -9.87 -7.88 2.33
N PRO A 5 -10.24 -6.74 2.95
CA PRO A 5 -11.33 -5.93 2.42
C PRO A 5 -11.06 -5.66 0.94
N GLU A 6 -12.09 -5.66 0.07
CA GLU A 6 -11.95 -5.64 -1.42
C GLU A 6 -10.88 -4.66 -1.92
N ASN A 7 -10.75 -3.50 -1.28
CA ASN A 7 -9.78 -2.46 -1.63
C ASN A 7 -8.31 -2.87 -1.43
N ALA A 8 -8.01 -3.75 -0.47
CA ALA A 8 -6.66 -4.24 -0.24
C ALA A 8 -6.24 -5.30 -1.28
N ARG A 9 -7.19 -5.97 -1.94
CA ARG A 9 -6.89 -6.86 -3.08
C ARG A 9 -6.42 -6.06 -4.29
N ALA A 10 -7.12 -4.98 -4.63
CA ALA A 10 -6.73 -4.11 -5.74
C ALA A 10 -5.34 -3.46 -5.52
N ILE A 11 -5.04 -3.03 -4.28
CA ILE A 11 -3.71 -2.49 -3.95
C ILE A 11 -2.63 -3.57 -4.12
N LYS A 12 -2.94 -4.82 -3.75
CA LYS A 12 -1.99 -5.93 -3.88
C LYS A 12 -1.69 -6.23 -5.34
N GLU A 13 -2.72 -6.38 -6.18
CA GLU A 13 -2.58 -6.62 -7.62
C GLU A 13 -1.73 -5.53 -8.28
N GLU A 14 -2.05 -4.26 -8.04
CA GLU A 14 -1.28 -3.13 -8.57
C GLU A 14 0.17 -3.10 -8.08
N PHE A 15 0.41 -3.49 -6.82
CA PHE A 15 1.76 -3.57 -6.28
C PHE A 15 2.58 -4.70 -6.91
N GLU A 16 1.99 -5.89 -7.07
CA GLU A 16 2.66 -7.04 -7.70
C GLU A 16 3.02 -6.76 -9.17
N ASP A 17 2.16 -6.02 -9.89
CA ASP A 17 2.39 -5.62 -11.29
C ASP A 17 3.57 -4.66 -11.46
N ILE A 18 3.91 -3.86 -10.44
CA ILE A 18 4.97 -2.84 -10.57
C ILE A 18 6.22 -3.19 -9.77
N ALA A 19 6.11 -4.00 -8.71
CA ALA A 19 7.16 -4.19 -7.71
C ALA A 19 8.48 -4.70 -8.30
N TYR A 20 8.42 -5.54 -9.35
CA TYR A 20 9.62 -6.06 -10.01
C TYR A 20 10.50 -4.97 -10.65
N SER A 21 9.92 -3.81 -10.96
CA SER A 21 10.58 -2.70 -11.65
C SER A 21 11.02 -1.56 -10.72
N LEU A 22 10.71 -1.65 -9.43
CA LEU A 22 10.93 -0.58 -8.47
C LEU A 22 12.05 -0.90 -7.49
N ASP A 23 12.92 0.07 -7.26
CA ASP A 23 13.85 0.04 -6.13
C ASP A 23 13.13 0.26 -4.79
N GLU A 24 13.83 0.00 -3.69
CA GLU A 24 13.27 0.12 -2.34
C GLU A 24 12.74 1.52 -2.02
N ARG A 25 13.38 2.58 -2.53
CA ARG A 25 12.95 3.97 -2.32
C ARG A 25 11.64 4.23 -3.06
N ARG A 26 11.52 3.78 -4.30
CA ARG A 26 10.32 3.91 -5.13
C ARG A 26 9.16 3.10 -4.56
N ILE A 27 9.41 1.91 -4.04
CA ILE A 27 8.41 1.11 -3.30
C ILE A 27 7.85 1.92 -2.14
N ARG A 28 8.70 2.51 -1.29
CA ARG A 28 8.24 3.32 -0.14
C ARG A 28 7.40 4.53 -0.58
N LEU A 29 7.88 5.28 -1.56
CA LEU A 29 7.17 6.45 -2.11
C LEU A 29 5.81 6.07 -2.69
N TRP A 30 5.74 4.99 -3.45
CA TRP A 30 4.49 4.48 -4.00
C TRP A 30 3.53 4.06 -2.89
N CYS A 31 3.99 3.30 -1.89
CA CYS A 31 3.16 2.89 -0.76
C CYS A 31 2.60 4.10 0.02
N ALA A 32 3.42 5.12 0.26
CA ALA A 32 2.99 6.35 0.94
C ALA A 32 1.95 7.12 0.11
N ALA A 33 2.18 7.25 -1.20
CA ALA A 33 1.22 7.88 -2.11
C ALA A 33 -0.11 7.11 -2.16
N LYS A 34 -0.07 5.78 -2.23
CA LYS A 34 -1.26 4.93 -2.25
C LYS A 34 -2.04 5.02 -0.95
N ALA A 35 -1.36 5.04 0.20
CA ALA A 35 -1.98 5.23 1.51
C ALA A 35 -2.68 6.61 1.60
N ARG A 36 -2.05 7.68 1.10
CA ARG A 36 -2.67 9.01 1.03
C ARG A 36 -3.89 9.03 0.12
N SER A 37 -3.82 8.38 -1.04
CA SER A 37 -4.95 8.26 -1.98
C SER A 37 -6.11 7.50 -1.35
N TYR A 38 -5.83 6.40 -0.65
CA TYR A 38 -6.83 5.63 0.09
C TYR A 38 -7.53 6.49 1.14
N ASN A 39 -6.77 7.25 1.94
CA ASN A 39 -7.33 8.13 2.97
C ASN A 39 -8.27 9.20 2.38
N LYS A 40 -7.97 9.72 1.19
CA LYS A 40 -8.85 10.71 0.52
C LYS A 40 -10.23 10.13 0.17
N ILE A 41 -10.30 8.84 -0.13
CA ILE A 41 -11.53 8.16 -0.55
C ILE A 41 -12.31 7.64 0.67
N TYR A 42 -11.61 7.07 1.65
CA TYR A 42 -12.23 6.33 2.76
C TYR A 42 -12.10 7.01 4.13
N GLY A 43 -11.54 8.22 4.20
CA GLY A 43 -11.40 8.99 5.44
C GLY A 43 -10.32 8.50 6.41
N GLY A 44 -9.61 7.41 6.12
CA GLY A 44 -8.52 6.92 6.96
C GLY A 44 -8.09 5.48 6.66
N GLY A 45 -7.14 4.96 7.46
CA GLY A 45 -6.73 3.55 7.41
C GLY A 45 -5.82 3.13 6.26
N GLY A 46 -5.43 4.04 5.36
CA GLY A 46 -4.65 3.75 4.15
C GLY A 46 -3.31 3.07 4.43
N VAL A 47 -2.59 3.45 5.49
CA VAL A 47 -1.33 2.79 5.86
C VAL A 47 -1.56 1.33 6.27
N ILE A 48 -2.66 1.04 6.97
CA ILE A 48 -3.01 -0.34 7.36
C ILE A 48 -3.41 -1.14 6.11
N ALA A 49 -4.20 -0.54 5.22
CA ALA A 49 -4.61 -1.18 3.96
C ALA A 49 -3.39 -1.53 3.09
N VAL A 50 -2.49 -0.57 2.86
CA VAL A 50 -1.27 -0.78 2.06
C VAL A 50 -0.33 -1.78 2.74
N HIS A 51 -0.15 -1.72 4.05
CA HIS A 51 0.65 -2.69 4.79
C HIS A 51 0.13 -4.12 4.61
N LYS A 52 -1.19 -4.31 4.75
CA LYS A 52 -1.84 -5.62 4.56
C LYS A 52 -1.71 -6.14 3.13
N ALA A 53 -1.72 -5.25 2.14
CA ALA A 53 -1.63 -5.61 0.73
C ALA A 53 -0.19 -5.93 0.26
N THR A 54 0.79 -5.17 0.76
CA THR A 54 2.17 -5.18 0.22
C THR A 54 3.20 -5.80 1.16
N HIS A 55 2.83 -6.06 2.41
CA HIS A 55 3.74 -6.45 3.50
C HIS A 55 4.86 -5.44 3.82
N VAL A 56 4.89 -4.27 3.15
CA VAL A 56 5.81 -3.18 3.52
C VAL A 56 5.47 -2.71 4.92
N SER A 57 6.50 -2.53 5.76
CA SER A 57 6.27 -2.14 7.16
C SER A 57 5.62 -0.77 7.25
N ARG A 58 4.67 -0.61 8.18
CA ARG A 58 3.95 0.66 8.38
C ARG A 58 4.91 1.84 8.58
N LEU A 59 6.01 1.63 9.30
CA LEU A 59 7.06 2.63 9.49
C LEU A 59 7.66 3.08 8.15
N ARG A 60 7.99 2.14 7.26
CA ARG A 60 8.53 2.46 5.93
C ARG A 60 7.54 3.20 5.04
N ILE A 61 6.24 2.94 5.20
CA ILE A 61 5.17 3.66 4.50
C ILE A 61 5.05 5.10 5.02
N TYR A 62 5.17 5.32 6.33
CA TYR A 62 5.17 6.68 6.90
C TYR A 62 6.39 7.50 6.52
N LEU A 63 7.55 6.85 6.35
CA LEU A 63 8.82 7.47 5.94
C LEU A 63 8.94 7.65 4.41
N GLY A 64 7.92 7.23 3.66
CA GLY A 64 7.87 7.30 2.20
C GLY A 64 7.33 8.62 1.66
#